data_AF-A0A4P8L2P6-F1
#
_entry.id   AF-A0A4P8L2P6-F1
#
_cell.length_a   1.000
_cell.length_b   1.000
_cell.length_c   1.000
_cell.angle_alpha   90.00
_cell.angle_beta   90.00
_cell.angle_gamma   90.00
#
_symmetry.space_group_name_H-M   'P 1'
#
loop_
_entity.id
_entity.type
_entity.pdbx_description
1 polymer ?
#
loop_
_entity_poly.entity_id
_entity_poly.type
_entity_poly.pdbx_seq_one_letter_code
_entity_poly.pdbx_strand_id
1 'polypeptide(L)'
;METKEAYRQKIETQLKEWAAKIDQLKARAAKLEAEAKMELSEEIRKLETRREALKAKVKEWQESSGEAWETLKAGVEKAAGELGAAMEKALARFRK
;
A
#
# COMPACT_ATOMS: atom_id res chain seq x y z
N MET A 1 -4.56 18.00 17.02
CA MET A 1 -3.60 17.87 15.90
C MET A 1 -2.99 16.49 15.99
N GLU A 2 -2.98 15.73 14.90
CA GLU A 2 -2.27 14.45 14.85
C GLU A 2 -0.76 14.73 14.87
N THR A 3 -0.02 14.13 15.81
CA THR A 3 1.43 14.37 15.91
C THR A 3 2.18 13.61 14.81
N LYS A 4 3.39 14.08 14.48
CA LYS A 4 4.28 13.38 13.55
C LYS A 4 4.49 11.91 13.91
N GLU A 5 4.62 11.60 15.20
CA GLU A 5 4.77 10.23 15.69
C GLU A 5 3.49 9.41 15.54
N ALA A 6 2.32 9.99 15.85
CA ALA A 6 1.03 9.30 15.69
C ALA A 6 0.77 8.94 14.22
N TYR A 7 1.00 9.86 13.29
CA TYR A 7 0.86 9.56 11.86
C TYR A 7 1.91 8.54 11.39
N ARG A 8 3.15 8.61 11.91
CA ARG A 8 4.20 7.63 11.59
C ARG A 8 3.75 6.21 11.94
N GLN A 9 3.27 6.00 13.16
CA GLN A 9 2.78 4.69 13.60
C GLN A 9 1.59 4.21 12.76
N LYS A 10 0.67 5.13 12.43
CA LYS A 10 -0.48 4.84 11.58
C LYS A 10 -0.06 4.34 10.19
N ILE A 11 0.82 5.08 9.50
CA ILE A 11 1.22 4.70 8.14
C ILE A 11 2.09 3.43 8.11
N GLU A 12 2.93 3.21 9.12
CA GLU A 12 3.69 1.96 9.28
C GLU A 12 2.77 0.76 9.51
N THR A 13 1.71 0.94 10.30
CA THR A 13 0.69 -0.10 10.51
C THR A 13 -0.04 -0.41 9.21
N GLN A 14 -0.48 0.60 8.47
CA GLN A 14 -1.12 0.41 7.16
C GLN A 14 -0.21 -0.30 6.15
N LEU A 15 1.09 0.04 6.10
CA LEU A 15 2.07 -0.64 5.24
C LEU A 15 2.19 -2.14 5.60
N LYS A 16 2.16 -2.49 6.88
CA LYS A 16 2.15 -3.90 7.35
C LYS A 16 0.85 -4.60 6.98
N GLU A 17 -0.30 -3.95 7.15
CA GLU A 17 -1.60 -4.51 6.76
C GLU A 17 -1.68 -4.77 5.25
N TRP A 18 -1.21 -3.83 4.42
CA TRP A 18 -1.15 -4.02 2.98
C TRP A 18 -0.16 -5.11 2.56
N ALA A 19 0.96 -5.27 3.27
CA ALA A 19 1.85 -6.40 3.08
C ALA A 19 1.11 -7.73 3.25
N ALA A 20 0.40 -7.88 4.37
CA ALA A 20 -0.37 -9.08 4.66
C ALA A 20 -1.49 -9.31 3.63
N LYS A 21 -2.20 -8.25 3.20
CA LYS A 21 -3.23 -8.35 2.14
C LYS A 21 -2.63 -8.80 0.80
N ILE A 22 -1.45 -8.30 0.42
CA ILE A 22 -0.74 -8.75 -0.79
C ILE A 22 -0.37 -10.23 -0.67
N ASP A 23 0.12 -10.67 0.49
CA ASP A 23 0.48 -12.08 0.69
C ASP A 23 -0.75 -13.00 0.64
N GLN A 24 -1.89 -12.54 1.15
CA GLN A 24 -3.17 -13.24 0.98
C GLN A 24 -3.58 -13.33 -0.49
N LEU A 25 -3.42 -12.26 -1.27
CA LEU A 25 -3.70 -12.28 -2.71
C LEU A 25 -2.77 -13.26 -3.45
N LYS A 26 -1.48 -13.30 -3.12
CA LYS A 26 -0.52 -14.28 -3.68
C LYS A 26 -0.94 -15.72 -3.39
N ALA A 27 -1.32 -16.00 -2.14
CA ALA A 27 -1.79 -17.32 -1.75
C ALA A 27 -3.06 -17.74 -2.49
N ARG A 28 -3.97 -16.78 -2.79
CA ARG A 28 -5.14 -17.02 -3.64
C ARG A 28 -4.74 -17.26 -5.09
N ALA A 29 -3.85 -16.45 -5.65
CA ALA A 29 -3.37 -16.61 -7.02
C ALA A 29 -2.78 -18.00 -7.28
N ALA A 30 -2.11 -18.58 -6.29
CA ALA A 30 -1.57 -19.93 -6.37
C ALA A 30 -2.63 -21.03 -6.53
N LYS A 31 -3.89 -20.76 -6.17
CA LYS A 31 -5.02 -21.70 -6.26
C LYS A 31 -5.90 -21.49 -7.50
N LEU A 32 -5.60 -20.48 -8.32
CA LEU A 32 -6.37 -20.16 -9.52
C LEU A 32 -5.82 -20.90 -10.75
N GLU A 33 -6.68 -21.09 -11.74
CA GLU A 33 -6.30 -21.55 -13.08
C GLU A 33 -5.30 -20.60 -13.75
N ALA A 34 -4.54 -21.11 -14.73
CA ALA A 34 -3.39 -20.41 -15.30
C ALA A 34 -3.68 -18.97 -15.78
N GLU A 35 -4.81 -18.74 -16.45
CA GLU A 35 -5.21 -17.42 -16.94
C GLU A 35 -5.56 -16.45 -15.80
N ALA A 36 -6.43 -16.87 -14.88
CA ALA A 36 -6.81 -16.06 -13.72
C ALA A 36 -5.64 -15.82 -12.75
N LYS A 37 -4.72 -16.78 -12.62
CA LYS A 37 -3.47 -16.65 -11.89
C LYS A 37 -2.56 -15.59 -12.51
N MET A 38 -2.46 -15.56 -13.84
CA MET A 38 -1.67 -14.56 -14.55
C MET A 38 -2.23 -13.15 -14.29
N GLU A 39 -3.53 -12.95 -14.50
CA GLU A 39 -4.18 -11.66 -14.23
C GLU A 39 -3.96 -11.18 -12.79
N LEU A 40 -4.20 -12.05 -11.80
CA LEU A 40 -4.03 -11.66 -10.39
C LEU A 40 -2.55 -11.40 -10.07
N SER A 41 -1.62 -12.16 -10.65
CA SER A 41 -0.18 -11.94 -10.45
C SER A 41 0.28 -10.58 -10.98
N GLU A 42 -0.28 -10.11 -12.10
CA GLU A 42 -0.01 -8.77 -12.61
C GLU A 42 -0.55 -7.67 -11.68
N GLU A 43 -1.78 -7.83 -11.17
CA GLU A 43 -2.35 -6.89 -10.20
C GLU A 43 -1.55 -6.87 -8.89
N ILE A 44 -1.10 -8.02 -8.40
CA ILE A 44 -0.22 -8.13 -7.24
C ILE A 44 1.08 -7.34 -7.46
N ARG A 45 1.74 -7.49 -8.61
CA ARG A 45 2.97 -6.74 -8.93
C ARG A 45 2.76 -5.22 -8.94
N LYS A 46 1.60 -4.77 -9.44
CA LYS A 46 1.22 -3.34 -9.41
C LYS A 46 1.03 -2.86 -7.97
N LEU A 47 0.39 -3.65 -7.12
CA LEU A 47 0.20 -3.34 -5.69
C LEU A 47 1.52 -3.30 -4.92
N GLU A 48 2.42 -4.25 -5.18
CA GLU A 48 3.77 -4.27 -4.59
C GLU A 48 4.57 -3.04 -4.97
N THR A 49 4.58 -2.69 -6.26
CA THR A 49 5.27 -1.49 -6.75
C THR A 49 4.75 -0.23 -6.07
N ARG A 50 3.43 -0.08 -5.94
CA ARG A 50 2.81 1.05 -5.25
C ARG A 50 3.16 1.08 -3.76
N ARG A 51 3.19 -0.08 -3.09
CA ARG A 51 3.58 -0.20 -1.68
C ARG A 51 5.03 0.21 -1.46
N GLU A 52 5.95 -0.25 -2.30
CA GLU A 52 7.37 0.14 -2.19
C GLU A 52 7.57 1.63 -2.46
N ALA A 53 6.86 2.19 -3.44
CA ALA A 53 6.88 3.63 -3.70
C ALA A 53 6.36 4.45 -2.49
N LEU A 54 5.26 3.99 -1.87
CA LEU A 54 4.75 4.61 -0.65
C LEU A 54 5.75 4.49 0.51
N LYS A 55 6.36 3.32 0.70
CA LYS A 55 7.37 3.09 1.74
C LYS A 55 8.57 4.03 1.58
N ALA A 56 9.04 4.24 0.35
CA ALA A 56 10.10 5.21 0.06
C ALA A 56 9.68 6.64 0.41
N LYS A 57 8.47 7.06 0.02
CA LYS A 57 7.91 8.39 0.37
C LYS A 57 7.75 8.58 1.87
N VAL A 58 7.31 7.54 2.59
CA VAL A 58 7.19 7.57 4.06
C VAL A 58 8.57 7.76 4.69
N LYS A 59 9.61 7.10 4.18
CA LYS A 59 10.98 7.28 4.68
C LYS A 59 11.46 8.72 4.50
N GLU A 60 11.30 9.28 3.30
CA GLU A 60 11.65 10.68 3.00
C GLU A 60 10.88 11.66 3.90
N TRP A 61 9.58 11.43 4.08
CA TRP A 61 8.73 12.20 4.97
C TRP A 61 9.15 12.10 6.45
N GLN A 62 9.59 10.93 6.91
CA GLN A 62 10.10 10.75 8.28
C GLN A 62 11.38 11.56 8.53
N GLU A 63 12.25 11.67 7.53
CA GLU A 63 13.51 12.43 7.57
C GLU A 63 13.28 13.95 7.48
N SER A 64 12.17 14.40 6.91
CA SER A 64 11.81 15.82 6.79
C SER A 64 11.38 16.48 8.12
N SER A 65 11.50 17.80 8.24
CA SER A 65 11.09 18.58 9.42
C SER A 65 10.50 19.93 9.02
N GLY A 66 9.82 20.60 9.96
CA GLY A 66 9.25 21.92 9.74
C GLY A 66 8.14 21.91 8.68
N GLU A 67 8.08 22.95 7.84
CA GLU A 67 7.01 23.14 6.85
C GLU A 67 7.02 22.06 5.74
N ALA A 68 8.20 21.53 5.39
CA ALA A 68 8.35 20.44 4.43
C ALA A 68 7.64 19.16 4.87
N TRP A 69 7.48 18.95 6.18
CA TRP A 69 6.83 17.76 6.73
C TRP A 69 5.34 17.70 6.35
N GLU A 70 4.63 18.83 6.42
CA GLU A 70 3.20 18.88 6.06
C GLU A 70 2.97 18.68 4.56
N THR A 71 3.82 19.29 3.72
CA THR A 71 3.73 19.10 2.26
C THR A 71 3.99 17.64 1.86
N LEU A 72 5.02 17.01 2.44
CA LEU A 72 5.33 15.62 2.17
C LEU A 72 4.26 14.67 2.74
N LYS A 73 3.65 15.02 3.89
CA LYS A 73 2.52 14.27 4.47
C LYS A 73 1.37 14.14 3.49
N ALA A 74 0.96 15.24 2.86
CA ALA A 74 -0.11 15.22 1.86
C ALA A 74 0.21 14.29 0.67
N GLY A 75 1.48 14.24 0.24
CA GLY A 75 1.94 13.32 -0.78
C GLY A 75 1.87 11.84 -0.34
N VAL A 76 2.22 11.56 0.92
CA VAL A 76 2.09 10.23 1.53
C VAL A 76 0.61 9.83 1.62
N GLU A 77 -0.27 10.71 2.10
CA GLU A 77 -1.71 10.45 2.22
C GLU A 77 -2.35 10.13 0.88
N LYS A 78 -2.00 10.87 -0.17
CA LYS A 78 -2.47 10.60 -1.53
C LYS A 78 -2.05 9.21 -2.00
N ALA A 79 -0.76 8.89 -1.89
CA ALA A 79 -0.24 7.58 -2.31
C ALA A 79 -0.82 6.42 -1.48
N ALA A 80 -1.03 6.63 -0.18
CA ALA A 80 -1.70 5.71 0.72
C ALA A 80 -3.16 5.46 0.30
N GLY A 81 -3.91 6.52 -0.03
CA GLY A 81 -5.28 6.42 -0.51
C GLY A 81 -5.38 5.66 -1.85
N GLU A 82 -4.49 5.94 -2.79
CA GLU A 82 -4.43 5.24 -4.08
C GLU A 82 -4.09 3.75 -3.93
N LEU A 83 -3.15 3.41 -3.05
CA LEU A 83 -2.81 2.02 -2.75
C LEU A 83 -3.98 1.31 -2.07
N GLY A 84 -4.62 1.95 -1.09
CA GLY A 84 -5.80 1.41 -0.42
C GLY A 84 -6.93 1.10 -1.40
N ALA A 85 -7.27 2.04 -2.28
CA ALA A 85 -8.30 1.85 -3.30
C ALA A 85 -7.96 0.72 -4.27
N ALA A 86 -6.70 0.63 -4.72
CA ALA A 86 -6.25 -0.45 -5.59
C ALA A 86 -6.33 -1.82 -4.88
N MET A 87 -5.97 -1.88 -3.60
CA MET A 87 -6.04 -3.09 -2.78
C MET A 87 -7.47 -3.59 -2.61
N GLU A 88 -8.40 -2.69 -2.27
CA GLU A 88 -9.82 -3.04 -2.13
C GLU A 88 -10.42 -3.51 -3.45
N LYS A 89 -10.04 -2.89 -4.57
CA LYS A 89 -10.46 -3.34 -5.91
C LYS A 89 -9.95 -4.74 -6.23
N ALA A 90 -8.68 -5.04 -5.95
CA ALA A 90 -8.11 -6.37 -6.15
C ALA A 90 -8.80 -7.40 -5.23
N LEU A 91 -8.95 -7.10 -3.94
CA LEU A 91 -9.63 -7.99 -3.00
C LEU A 91 -11.08 -8.27 -3.42
N ALA A 92 -11.83 -7.26 -3.87
CA ALA A 92 -13.20 -7.42 -4.34
C ALA A 92 -13.30 -8.31 -5.59
N ARG A 93 -12.40 -8.13 -6.56
CA ARG A 93 -12.36 -8.92 -7.80
C ARG A 93 -12.08 -10.41 -7.53
N PHE A 94 -11.27 -10.70 -6.52
CA PHE A 94 -10.80 -12.06 -6.20
C PHE A 94 -11.34 -12.60 -4.86
N ARG A 95 -12.52 -12.10 -4.42
CA ARG A 95 -13.25 -12.59 -3.23
C ARG A 95 -14.23 -13.74 -3.54
N LYS A 96 -14.41 -14.11 -4.80
CA LYS A 96 -15.24 -15.25 -5.21
C LYS A 96 -14.65 -16.58 -4.78
#